data_AF-A0A9Q1BX79-F1
#
_entry.id   AF-A0A9Q1BX79-F1
#
_cell.length_a   1.000
_cell.length_b   1.000
_cell.length_c   1.000
_cell.angle_alpha   90.00
_cell.angle_beta   90.00
_cell.angle_gamma   90.00
#
_symmetry.space_group_name_H-M   'P 1'
#
loop_
_entity.id
_entity.type
_entity.pdbx_description
1 polymer ?
#
loop_
_entity_poly.entity_id
_entity_poly.type
_entity_poly.pdbx_seq_one_letter_code
_entity_poly.pdbx_strand_id
1 'polypeptide(L)'
;MTFLRKVECLSVSFFKTCLFLSFFPLFSFAFVGEFAEFLVSVAVRLTNTNCVYLANYFNFPPPVIELVRRDLETPGITLINIMRERNVINMHDVTGLQRALSGLELNDINEVLVIPYQERIDFFR
;
A
#
# COMPACT_ATOMS: atom_id res chain seq x y z
N MET A 1 13.25 -2.07 60.12
CA MET A 1 14.26 -2.04 59.03
C MET A 1 14.76 -3.46 58.86
N THR A 2 14.63 -4.18 57.76
CA THR A 2 14.24 -3.81 56.40
C THR A 2 13.61 -5.01 55.71
N PHE A 3 12.54 -4.73 54.99
CA PHE A 3 11.96 -5.51 53.88
C PHE A 3 12.99 -6.33 53.10
N LEU A 4 12.75 -7.63 52.92
CA LEU A 4 12.98 -8.33 51.65
C LEU A 4 12.07 -9.58 51.61
N ARG A 5 10.82 -9.32 51.25
CA ARG A 5 9.85 -10.32 50.81
C ARG A 5 10.18 -10.74 49.38
N LYS A 6 10.25 -12.06 49.17
CA LYS A 6 9.39 -12.77 48.21
C LYS A 6 9.42 -12.24 46.77
N VAL A 7 10.36 -12.70 45.96
CA VAL A 7 10.28 -12.61 44.49
C VAL A 7 10.81 -13.90 43.83
N GLU A 8 10.32 -15.05 44.27
CA GLU A 8 10.41 -16.32 43.52
C GLU A 8 9.01 -16.70 43.06
N CYS A 9 8.44 -15.99 42.08
CA CYS A 9 7.22 -16.42 41.36
C CYS A 9 6.79 -15.50 40.18
N LEU A 10 7.68 -14.69 39.60
CA LEU A 10 7.33 -13.80 38.47
C LEU A 10 8.07 -14.14 37.16
N SER A 11 8.58 -15.38 37.04
CA SER A 11 9.44 -15.81 35.92
C SER A 11 8.70 -16.34 34.67
N VAL A 12 7.36 -16.45 34.66
CA VAL A 12 6.67 -17.08 33.51
C VAL A 12 5.67 -16.17 32.80
N SER A 13 5.16 -15.13 33.46
CA SER A 13 4.17 -14.20 32.88
C SER A 13 4.77 -12.99 32.17
N PHE A 14 6.04 -12.64 32.41
CA PHE A 14 6.67 -11.48 31.75
C PHE A 14 7.25 -11.80 30.38
N PHE A 15 7.63 -13.06 30.13
CA PHE A 15 8.25 -13.45 28.86
C PHE A 15 7.25 -13.54 27.69
N LYS A 16 5.95 -13.67 27.98
CA LYS A 16 4.89 -13.72 26.96
C LYS A 16 4.45 -12.33 26.48
N THR A 17 4.72 -11.28 27.25
CA THR A 17 4.26 -9.91 26.95
C THR A 17 5.30 -9.09 26.18
N CYS A 18 6.59 -9.39 26.34
CA CYS A 18 7.66 -8.67 25.62
C CYS A 18 7.79 -9.08 24.13
N LEU A 19 7.33 -10.28 23.74
CA LEU A 19 7.29 -10.69 22.32
C LEU A 19 6.17 -10.02 21.52
N PHE A 20 5.15 -9.46 22.18
CA PHE A 20 4.07 -8.76 21.51
C PHE A 20 4.36 -7.28 21.26
N LEU A 21 5.32 -6.66 21.97
CA LEU A 21 5.56 -5.21 21.88
C LEU A 21 6.77 -4.82 21.02
N SER A 22 7.68 -5.75 20.69
CA SER A 22 8.76 -5.53 19.72
C SER A 22 8.39 -5.94 18.28
N PHE A 23 7.29 -6.68 18.10
CA PHE A 23 6.82 -7.12 16.77
C PHE A 23 6.00 -6.05 16.04
N PHE A 24 5.34 -5.15 16.77
CA PHE A 24 4.48 -4.11 16.21
C PHE A 24 5.17 -3.05 15.34
N PRO A 25 6.33 -2.47 15.70
CA PRO A 25 6.98 -1.49 14.84
C PRO A 25 7.58 -2.12 13.58
N LEU A 26 8.17 -3.32 13.69
CA LEU A 26 8.75 -4.04 12.54
C LEU A 26 7.70 -4.45 11.51
N PHE A 27 6.53 -4.91 11.97
CA PHE A 27 5.41 -5.26 11.10
C PHE A 27 4.91 -4.05 10.30
N SER A 28 4.79 -2.88 10.94
CA SER A 28 4.39 -1.64 10.28
C SER A 28 5.43 -1.15 9.25
N PHE A 29 6.72 -1.21 9.57
CA PHE A 29 7.78 -0.81 8.63
C PHE A 29 7.87 -1.74 7.41
N ALA A 30 7.72 -3.06 7.61
CA ALA A 30 7.69 -4.02 6.50
C ALA A 30 6.50 -3.76 5.58
N PHE A 31 5.32 -3.48 6.14
CA PHE A 31 4.10 -3.22 5.38
C PHE A 31 4.18 -1.94 4.53
N VAL A 32 4.81 -0.88 5.05
CA VAL A 32 5.08 0.35 4.29
C VAL A 32 6.06 0.09 3.14
N GLY A 33 7.08 -0.75 3.37
CA GLY A 33 8.02 -1.16 2.32
C GLY A 33 7.34 -1.95 1.20
N GLU A 34 6.53 -2.95 1.56
CA GLU A 34 5.76 -3.75 0.60
C GLU A 34 4.79 -2.89 -0.23
N PHE A 35 4.12 -1.92 0.41
CA PHE A 35 3.26 -0.99 -0.33
C PHE A 35 4.05 -0.14 -1.32
N ALA A 36 5.22 0.37 -0.93
CA ALA A 36 6.07 1.15 -1.84
C ALA A 36 6.54 0.31 -3.04
N GLU A 37 6.97 -0.94 -2.83
CA GLU A 37 7.36 -1.86 -3.89
C GLU A 37 6.18 -2.19 -4.83
N PHE A 38 5.00 -2.41 -4.26
CA PHE A 38 3.76 -2.59 -5.02
C PHE A 38 3.47 -1.39 -5.92
N LEU A 39 3.53 -0.17 -5.37
CA LEU A 39 3.28 1.06 -6.13
C LEU A 39 4.27 1.25 -7.29
N VAL A 40 5.55 0.97 -7.07
CA VAL A 40 6.58 1.00 -8.13
C VAL A 40 6.27 -0.06 -9.19
N SER A 41 5.93 -1.28 -8.78
CA SER A 41 5.62 -2.38 -9.69
C SER A 41 4.41 -2.09 -10.59
N VAL A 42 3.37 -1.45 -10.05
CA VAL A 42 2.23 -0.98 -10.84
C VAL A 42 2.67 0.13 -11.79
N ALA A 43 3.40 1.13 -11.29
CA ALA A 43 3.82 2.29 -12.07
C ALA A 43 4.63 1.92 -13.32
N VAL A 44 5.58 0.97 -13.21
CA VAL A 44 6.42 0.56 -14.35
C VAL A 44 5.65 -0.19 -15.44
N ARG A 45 4.47 -0.73 -15.14
CA ARG A 45 3.60 -1.40 -16.12
C ARG A 45 2.59 -0.46 -16.79
N LEU A 46 2.48 0.77 -16.32
CA LEU A 46 1.55 1.75 -16.88
C LEU A 46 2.21 2.54 -18.01
N THR A 47 1.60 2.49 -19.19
CA THR A 47 1.93 3.40 -20.29
C THR A 47 1.36 4.79 -20.01
N ASN A 48 1.90 5.83 -20.67
CA ASN A 48 1.34 7.19 -20.58
C ASN A 48 -0.16 7.23 -20.92
N THR A 49 -0.57 6.50 -21.97
CA THR A 49 -1.98 6.36 -22.37
C THR A 49 -2.83 5.75 -21.25
N ASN A 50 -2.37 4.64 -20.66
CA ASN A 50 -3.07 4.00 -19.54
C ASN A 50 -3.19 4.95 -18.34
N CYS A 51 -2.14 5.75 -18.08
CA CYS A 51 -2.15 6.72 -17.00
C CYS A 51 -3.21 7.80 -17.22
N VAL A 52 -3.33 8.32 -18.44
CA VAL A 52 -4.36 9.30 -18.80
C VAL A 52 -5.77 8.68 -18.67
N TYR A 53 -5.98 7.43 -19.09
CA TYR A 53 -7.28 6.76 -18.94
C TYR A 53 -7.64 6.55 -17.47
N LEU A 54 -6.70 6.12 -16.63
CA LEU A 54 -6.91 6.01 -15.19
C LEU A 54 -7.23 7.38 -14.56
N ALA A 55 -6.49 8.44 -14.92
CA ALA A 55 -6.76 9.78 -14.42
C ALA A 55 -8.16 10.28 -14.79
N ASN A 56 -8.64 9.95 -15.99
CA ASN A 56 -10.02 10.23 -16.40
C ASN A 56 -11.03 9.37 -15.63
N TYR A 57 -10.76 8.07 -15.45
CA TYR A 57 -11.64 7.16 -14.70
C TYR A 57 -11.90 7.66 -13.26
N PHE A 58 -10.85 8.16 -12.59
CA PHE A 58 -10.96 8.75 -11.26
C PHE A 58 -11.42 10.21 -11.25
N ASN A 59 -11.84 10.76 -12.40
CA ASN A 59 -12.32 12.12 -12.57
C ASN A 59 -11.35 13.18 -12.04
N PHE A 60 -10.05 13.02 -12.32
CA PHE A 60 -9.06 14.03 -11.92
C PHE A 60 -9.26 15.35 -12.66
N PRO A 61 -8.97 16.51 -12.03
CA PRO A 61 -9.11 17.80 -12.70
C PRO A 61 -8.28 17.89 -13.98
N PRO A 62 -8.73 18.60 -15.02
CA PRO A 62 -7.99 18.74 -16.27
C PRO A 62 -6.51 19.15 -16.12
N PRO A 63 -6.13 20.08 -15.21
CA PRO A 63 -4.72 20.40 -14.97
C PRO A 63 -3.87 19.22 -14.50
N VAL A 64 -4.46 18.30 -13.74
CA VAL A 64 -3.80 17.09 -13.23
C VAL A 64 -3.64 16.05 -14.35
N ILE A 65 -4.67 15.90 -15.19
CA ILE A 65 -4.60 15.02 -16.37
C ILE A 65 -3.51 15.51 -17.34
N GLU A 66 -3.42 16.83 -17.56
CA GLU A 66 -2.38 17.42 -18.40
C GLU A 66 -0.98 17.23 -17.82
N LEU A 67 -0.82 17.27 -16.49
CA LEU A 67 0.46 16.96 -15.84
C LEU A 67 0.89 15.51 -16.14
N VAL A 68 -0.02 14.54 -15.95
CA VAL A 68 0.25 13.12 -16.23
C VAL A 68 0.56 12.91 -17.72
N ARG A 69 -0.20 13.57 -18.61
CA ARG A 69 0.00 13.48 -20.06
C ARG A 69 1.37 13.99 -20.50
N ARG A 70 1.86 15.06 -19.89
CA ARG A 70 3.13 15.72 -20.25
C ARG A 70 4.36 15.08 -19.63
N ASP A 71 4.19 14.23 -18.62
CA ASP A 71 5.30 13.45 -18.08
C ASP A 71 5.70 12.35 -19.07
N LEU A 72 6.83 12.58 -19.74
CA LEU A 72 7.38 11.67 -20.75
C LEU A 72 8.34 10.64 -20.15
N GLU A 73 8.82 10.86 -18.93
CA GLU A 73 9.85 10.02 -18.32
C GLU A 73 9.23 8.99 -17.39
N THR A 74 8.31 9.41 -16.51
CA THR A 74 7.76 8.55 -15.45
C THR A 74 6.25 8.75 -15.21
N PRO A 75 5.39 8.72 -16.25
CA PRO A 75 3.96 9.03 -16.11
C PRO A 75 3.23 8.13 -15.08
N GLY A 76 3.63 6.85 -14.99
CA GLY A 76 3.08 5.92 -13.99
C GLY A 76 3.39 6.32 -12.55
N ILE A 77 4.61 6.77 -12.26
CA ILE A 77 5.01 7.23 -10.92
C ILE A 77 4.26 8.51 -10.56
N THR A 78 4.17 9.46 -11.50
CA THR A 78 3.42 10.70 -11.32
C THR A 78 1.95 10.42 -11.02
N LEU A 79 1.30 9.54 -11.79
CA LEU A 79 -0.09 9.16 -11.54
C LEU A 79 -0.27 8.51 -10.16
N ILE A 80 0.58 7.54 -9.80
CA ILE A 80 0.49 6.82 -8.54
C ILE A 80 0.64 7.77 -7.34
N ASN A 81 1.56 8.73 -7.41
CA ASN A 81 1.72 9.77 -6.38
C ASN A 81 0.45 10.60 -6.22
N ILE A 82 -0.14 11.05 -7.34
CA ILE A 82 -1.41 11.80 -7.33
C ILE A 82 -2.54 10.96 -6.71
N MET A 83 -2.65 9.69 -7.08
CA MET A 83 -3.66 8.77 -6.54
C MET A 83 -3.49 8.58 -5.03
N ARG A 84 -2.26 8.46 -4.55
CA ARG A 84 -1.94 8.36 -3.11
C ARG A 84 -2.29 9.65 -2.36
N GLU A 85 -1.87 10.80 -2.88
CA GLU A 85 -2.13 12.11 -2.26
C GLU A 85 -3.63 12.42 -2.18
N ARG A 86 -4.41 11.95 -3.15
CA ARG A 86 -5.87 12.09 -3.19
C ARG A 86 -6.61 10.96 -2.47
N ASN A 87 -5.89 10.06 -1.81
CA ASN A 87 -6.43 8.90 -1.09
C ASN A 87 -7.32 7.98 -1.96
N VAL A 88 -7.03 7.91 -3.26
CA VAL A 88 -7.68 6.96 -4.19
C VAL A 88 -7.15 5.55 -3.97
N ILE A 89 -5.87 5.44 -3.59
CA ILE A 89 -5.21 4.21 -3.17
C ILE A 89 -4.50 4.44 -1.85
N ASN A 90 -4.50 3.43 -0.99
CA ASN A 90 -3.71 3.42 0.23
C ASN A 90 -3.28 1.97 0.54
N MET A 91 -2.41 1.82 1.53
CA MET A 91 -1.85 0.51 1.90
C MET A 91 -2.87 -0.50 2.44
N HIS A 92 -4.09 -0.08 2.76
CA HIS A 92 -5.16 -0.94 3.29
C HIS A 92 -6.31 -1.15 2.31
N ASP A 93 -6.32 -0.46 1.17
CA ASP A 93 -7.39 -0.55 0.19
C ASP A 93 -6.88 -0.13 -1.19
N VAL A 94 -6.80 -1.11 -2.08
CA VAL A 94 -6.51 -0.93 -3.51
C VAL A 94 -7.68 -1.36 -4.39
N THR A 95 -8.86 -1.59 -3.81
CA THR A 95 -10.05 -2.06 -4.56
C THR A 95 -10.50 -1.07 -5.63
N GLY A 96 -10.32 0.23 -5.38
CA GLY A 96 -10.58 1.29 -6.37
C GLY A 96 -9.71 1.14 -7.61
N LEU A 97 -8.42 0.85 -7.42
CA LEU A 97 -7.49 0.56 -8.50
C LEU A 97 -7.85 -0.73 -9.23
N GLN A 98 -8.22 -1.79 -8.49
CA GLN A 98 -8.65 -3.06 -9.07
C GLN A 98 -9.85 -2.89 -10.03
N ARG A 99 -10.87 -2.13 -9.61
CA ARG A 99 -12.05 -1.84 -10.44
C ARG A 99 -11.68 -1.02 -11.68
N ALA A 100 -10.83 -0.01 -11.51
CA ALA A 100 -10.39 0.84 -12.62
C ALA A 100 -9.60 0.04 -13.67
N LEU A 101 -8.66 -0.82 -13.24
CA LEU A 101 -7.88 -1.65 -14.14
C LEU A 101 -8.76 -2.66 -14.88
N SER A 102 -9.70 -3.30 -14.19
CA SER A 102 -10.66 -4.22 -14.83
C SER A 102 -11.55 -3.48 -15.85
N GLY A 103 -12.06 -2.29 -15.49
CA GLY A 103 -12.90 -1.49 -16.38
C GLY A 103 -12.17 -0.91 -17.60
N LEU A 104 -10.84 -0.81 -17.54
CA LEU A 104 -9.98 -0.39 -18.65
C LEU A 104 -9.33 -1.57 -19.38
N GLU A 105 -9.74 -2.81 -19.08
CA GLU A 105 -9.20 -4.04 -19.67
C GLU A 105 -7.68 -4.22 -19.45
N LEU A 106 -7.13 -3.60 -18.41
CA LEU A 106 -5.74 -3.72 -17.97
C LEU A 106 -5.56 -4.93 -17.04
N ASN A 107 -6.09 -6.08 -17.48
CA ASN A 107 -6.22 -7.28 -16.64
C ASN A 107 -4.87 -7.86 -16.23
N ASP A 108 -3.82 -7.77 -17.07
CA ASP A 108 -2.48 -8.23 -16.71
C ASP A 108 -1.94 -7.56 -15.43
N ILE A 109 -2.06 -6.23 -15.33
CA ILE A 109 -1.63 -5.48 -14.12
C ILE A 109 -2.48 -5.89 -12.93
N ASN A 110 -3.78 -6.09 -13.16
CA ASN A 110 -4.74 -6.40 -12.12
C ASN A 110 -4.48 -7.78 -11.50
N GLU A 111 -4.36 -8.80 -12.34
CA GLU A 111 -4.16 -10.20 -11.96
C GLU A 111 -2.77 -10.46 -11.37
N VAL A 112 -1.74 -9.83 -11.93
CA VAL A 112 -0.36 -10.07 -11.51
C VAL A 112 0.01 -9.30 -10.24
N LEU A 113 -0.53 -8.09 -10.05
CA LEU A 113 -0.08 -7.19 -8.97
C LEU A 113 -1.18 -6.81 -7.99
N VAL A 114 -2.33 -6.33 -8.47
CA VAL A 114 -3.32 -5.67 -7.60
C VAL A 114 -4.15 -6.66 -6.81
N ILE A 115 -4.63 -7.74 -7.45
CA ILE A 115 -5.39 -8.80 -6.78
C ILE A 115 -4.55 -9.49 -5.70
N PRO A 116 -3.31 -9.97 -5.98
CA PRO A 116 -2.48 -10.60 -4.95
C PRO A 116 -2.12 -9.67 -3.79
N TYR A 117 -2.00 -8.36 -4.04
CA TYR A 117 -1.76 -7.38 -2.98
C TYR A 117 -3.01 -7.19 -2.11
N GLN A 118 -4.19 -7.05 -2.71
CA GLN A 118 -5.45 -6.92 -1.97
C GLN A 118 -5.76 -8.17 -1.13
N GLU A 119 -5.57 -9.37 -1.67
CA GLU A 119 -5.75 -10.64 -0.92
C GLU A 119 -4.85 -10.71 0.32
N ARG A 120 -3.62 -10.20 0.21
CA ARG A 120 -2.69 -10.12 1.34
C ARG A 120 -3.15 -9.11 2.39
N ILE A 121 -3.64 -7.94 1.98
CA ILE A 121 -4.24 -6.96 2.89
C ILE A 121 -5.42 -7.61 3.64
N ASP A 122 -6.31 -8.28 2.91
CA ASP A 122 -7.52 -8.90 3.46
C ASP A 122 -7.19 -10.04 4.43
N PHE A 123 -6.09 -10.76 4.23
CA PHE A 123 -5.61 -11.79 5.17
C PHE A 123 -5.20 -11.22 6.54
N PHE A 124 -4.65 -10.00 6.57
CA PHE A 124 -4.22 -9.34 7.82
C PHE A 124 -5.32 -8.53 8.50
N ARG A 125 -6.49 -8.43 7.88
CA ARG A 125 -7.64 -7.67 8.37
C ARG A 125 -8.54 -8.50 9.29
#